data_AF-A0A854DY28-F1
#
_entry.id   AF-A0A854DY28-F1
#
_cell.length_a   1.000
_cell.length_b   1.000
_cell.length_c   1.000
_cell.angle_alpha   90.00
_cell.angle_beta   90.00
_cell.angle_gamma   90.00
#
_symmetry.space_group_name_H-M   'P 1'
#
loop_
_entity.id
_entity.type
_entity.pdbx_description
1 polymer ?
#
loop_
_entity_poly.entity_id
_entity_poly.type
_entity_poly.pdbx_seq_one_letter_code
_entity_poly.pdbx_strand_id
1 'polypeptide(L)'
;MNLLRLLPATLLCLPLIACGGTSSAPDKSVGKSVAEATSGVGQTVKEAMDDARKDIAQGNIKISADKQPRAEITPDGRLLIAGKEVAANDVQRRHLQEYRGHVVAVAMAGMDVGLAGAKLGANAAGEALKGIFSGDSEGVEKRINAEAAKIEAQAKRICDRLPAMLASQQALAHELPAFKPYATMDQSDVDDCGKDNSVTFSN
;
A
#
# COMPACT_ATOMS: atom_id res chain seq x y z
N MET A 1 -35.78 24.87 -40.78
CA MET A 1 -36.89 24.61 -41.72
C MET A 1 -36.50 23.45 -42.62
N ASN A 2 -37.29 22.37 -42.55
CA ASN A 2 -37.46 21.30 -43.54
C ASN A 2 -36.25 20.41 -43.89
N LEU A 3 -36.34 19.10 -44.05
CA LEU A 3 -37.50 18.21 -44.13
C LEU A 3 -37.09 16.77 -43.76
N LEU A 4 -38.01 16.11 -43.07
CA LEU A 4 -38.14 14.70 -42.76
C LEU A 4 -38.19 13.82 -44.04
N ARG A 5 -37.53 12.64 -44.05
CA ARG A 5 -38.06 11.39 -44.67
C ARG A 5 -37.23 10.12 -44.37
N LEU A 6 -37.88 9.23 -43.60
CA LEU A 6 -38.03 7.77 -43.77
C LEU A 6 -36.83 6.79 -43.61
N LEU A 7 -37.01 5.91 -42.61
CA LEU A 7 -36.35 4.64 -42.24
C LEU A 7 -36.26 3.61 -43.40
N PRO A 8 -35.36 2.60 -43.26
CA PRO A 8 -35.81 1.32 -42.71
C PRO A 8 -34.92 0.76 -41.59
N ALA A 9 -35.59 0.04 -40.68
CA ALA A 9 -35.03 -0.73 -39.60
C ALA A 9 -34.20 -1.92 -40.10
N THR A 10 -33.02 -2.13 -39.50
CA THR A 10 -32.31 -3.40 -39.54
C THR A 10 -32.08 -3.91 -38.13
N LEU A 11 -33.00 -4.80 -37.74
CA LEU A 11 -32.87 -5.75 -36.63
C LEU A 11 -31.67 -6.65 -36.89
N LEU A 12 -30.74 -6.77 -35.95
CA LEU A 12 -29.76 -7.85 -35.91
C LEU A 12 -29.79 -8.51 -34.52
N CYS A 13 -30.81 -9.35 -34.33
CA CYS A 13 -30.77 -10.41 -33.34
C CYS A 13 -29.71 -11.43 -33.77
N LEU A 14 -28.64 -11.60 -32.99
CA LEU A 14 -27.83 -12.81 -33.06
C LEU A 14 -28.44 -13.88 -32.14
N PRO A 15 -28.62 -15.12 -32.62
CA PRO A 15 -29.17 -16.22 -31.84
C PRO A 15 -28.13 -16.79 -30.87
N LEU A 16 -28.58 -16.99 -29.64
CA LEU A 16 -28.02 -17.94 -28.70
C LEU A 16 -28.09 -19.35 -29.31
N ILE A 17 -26.95 -19.91 -29.71
CA ILE A 17 -26.83 -21.33 -30.05
C ILE A 17 -25.88 -22.00 -29.05
N ALA A 18 -26.54 -22.73 -28.14
CA ALA A 18 -26.14 -24.01 -27.55
C ALA A 18 -24.71 -24.18 -27.04
N CYS A 19 -24.57 -24.06 -25.72
CA CYS A 19 -23.59 -24.82 -24.95
C CYS A 19 -24.09 -26.27 -24.85
N GLY A 20 -23.47 -27.18 -25.60
CA GLY A 20 -23.76 -28.61 -25.57
C GLY A 20 -22.49 -29.38 -25.90
N GLY A 21 -21.77 -29.84 -24.88
CA GLY A 21 -20.53 -30.59 -25.03
C GLY A 21 -20.03 -31.09 -23.69
N THR A 22 -20.64 -32.15 -23.18
CA THR A 22 -20.12 -32.96 -22.07
C THR A 22 -18.94 -33.80 -22.56
N SER A 23 -17.73 -33.48 -22.09
CA SER A 23 -16.60 -34.41 -21.94
C SER A 23 -15.53 -33.76 -21.06
N SER A 24 -15.72 -33.86 -19.75
CA SER A 24 -14.78 -33.37 -18.76
C SER A 24 -13.65 -34.38 -18.55
N ALA A 25 -12.50 -34.12 -19.16
CA ALA A 25 -11.21 -34.46 -18.57
C ALA A 25 -10.62 -33.16 -18.02
N PRO A 26 -9.98 -33.14 -16.84
CA PRO A 26 -9.29 -31.96 -16.36
C PRO A 26 -8.07 -31.73 -17.25
N ASP A 27 -8.22 -30.85 -18.24
CA ASP A 27 -7.14 -30.53 -19.16
C ASP A 27 -6.06 -29.76 -18.39
N LYS A 28 -4.92 -30.42 -18.15
CA LYS A 28 -3.76 -29.86 -17.44
C LYS A 28 -3.19 -28.61 -18.14
N SER A 29 -3.64 -28.31 -19.37
CA SER A 29 -3.24 -27.15 -20.15
C SER A 29 -3.79 -25.82 -19.60
N VAL A 30 -5.02 -25.80 -19.07
CA VAL A 30 -5.63 -24.58 -18.47
C VAL A 30 -4.97 -24.24 -17.14
N GLY A 31 -4.60 -25.24 -16.34
CA GLY A 31 -3.85 -25.03 -15.10
C GLY A 31 -2.43 -24.49 -15.35
N LYS A 32 -1.81 -24.86 -16.47
CA LYS A 32 -0.47 -24.42 -16.85
C LYS A 32 -0.46 -22.99 -17.40
N SER A 33 -1.45 -22.62 -18.22
CA SER A 33 -1.57 -21.26 -18.77
C SER A 33 -1.98 -20.22 -17.72
N VAL A 34 -2.81 -20.59 -16.74
CA VAL A 34 -3.13 -19.74 -15.59
C VAL A 34 -1.93 -19.62 -14.63
N ALA A 35 -1.15 -20.68 -14.44
CA ALA A 35 0.08 -20.62 -13.65
C ALA A 35 1.18 -19.76 -14.32
N GLU A 36 1.34 -19.83 -15.65
CA GLU A 36 2.24 -18.94 -16.40
C GLU A 36 1.77 -17.48 -16.36
N ALA A 37 0.47 -17.21 -16.54
CA ALA A 37 -0.08 -15.86 -16.46
C ALA A 37 0.01 -15.24 -15.04
N THR A 38 -0.17 -16.06 -14.00
CA THR A 38 0.00 -15.60 -12.60
C THR A 38 1.46 -15.46 -12.19
N SER A 39 2.37 -16.23 -12.80
CA SER A 39 3.82 -16.09 -12.56
C SER A 39 4.37 -14.74 -13.06
N GLY A 40 3.90 -14.26 -14.23
CA GLY A 40 4.27 -12.95 -14.76
C GLY A 40 3.79 -11.80 -13.87
N VAL A 41 2.53 -11.84 -13.40
CA VAL A 41 1.97 -10.82 -12.50
C VAL A 41 2.72 -10.79 -11.15
N GLY A 42 3.03 -11.95 -10.57
CA GLY A 42 3.78 -12.03 -9.32
C GLY A 42 5.18 -11.45 -9.42
N GLN A 43 5.86 -11.67 -10.57
CA GLN A 43 7.18 -11.10 -10.83
C GLN A 43 7.13 -9.58 -11.02
N THR A 44 6.17 -9.06 -11.81
CA THR A 44 6.00 -7.61 -11.98
C THR A 44 5.70 -6.89 -10.66
N VAL A 45 4.88 -7.48 -9.79
CA VAL A 45 4.62 -6.93 -8.45
C VAL A 45 5.90 -6.89 -7.61
N LYS A 46 6.74 -7.94 -7.69
CA LYS A 46 8.02 -7.97 -6.97
C LYS A 46 8.96 -6.88 -7.48
N GLU A 47 9.11 -6.75 -8.80
CA GLU A 47 9.95 -5.72 -9.42
C GLU A 47 9.49 -4.31 -9.02
N ALA A 48 8.19 -4.03 -9.09
CA ALA A 48 7.64 -2.75 -8.66
C ALA A 48 7.88 -2.45 -7.18
N MET A 49 7.84 -3.47 -6.31
CA MET A 49 8.14 -3.32 -4.89
C MET A 49 9.63 -3.08 -4.64
N ASP A 50 10.51 -3.76 -5.37
CA ASP A 50 11.96 -3.56 -5.29
C ASP A 50 12.35 -2.16 -5.78
N ASP A 51 11.73 -1.69 -6.88
CA ASP A 51 11.90 -0.31 -7.37
C ASP A 51 11.39 0.72 -6.36
N ALA A 52 10.19 0.52 -5.79
CA ALA A 52 9.67 1.42 -4.77
C ALA A 52 10.55 1.46 -3.51
N ARG A 53 11.12 0.33 -3.08
CA ARG A 53 12.08 0.28 -1.97
C ARG A 53 13.35 1.08 -2.28
N LYS A 54 13.86 0.94 -3.50
CA LYS A 54 15.01 1.70 -3.99
C LYS A 54 14.71 3.19 -4.00
N ASP A 55 13.56 3.60 -4.53
CA ASP A 55 13.13 5.00 -4.59
C ASP A 55 12.97 5.61 -3.20
N ILE A 56 12.44 4.87 -2.23
CA ILE A 56 12.35 5.35 -0.83
C ILE A 56 13.73 5.53 -0.21
N ALA A 57 14.66 4.59 -0.46
CA ALA A 57 16.00 4.63 0.09
C ALA A 57 16.86 5.75 -0.54
N GLN A 58 16.70 5.99 -1.83
CA GLN A 58 17.53 6.92 -2.62
C GLN A 58 16.90 8.31 -2.79
N GLY A 59 15.59 8.42 -2.65
CA GLY A 59 14.85 9.68 -2.78
C GLY A 59 14.82 10.46 -1.47
N ASN A 60 14.46 11.74 -1.58
CA ASN A 60 14.17 12.56 -0.41
C ASN A 60 12.89 12.05 0.27
N ILE A 61 12.89 11.93 1.60
CA ILE A 61 11.60 11.85 2.32
C ILE A 61 10.96 13.22 2.30
N LYS A 62 9.65 13.23 2.19
CA LYS A 62 8.89 14.46 2.13
C LYS A 62 7.99 14.57 3.36
N ILE A 63 8.06 15.68 4.06
CA ILE A 63 7.39 15.94 5.33
C ILE A 63 6.42 17.09 5.15
N SER A 64 5.19 16.91 5.60
CA SER A 64 4.16 17.94 5.59
C SER A 64 3.81 18.31 7.02
N ALA A 65 3.45 19.57 7.20
CA ALA A 65 2.84 20.08 8.41
C ALA A 65 1.82 21.15 8.06
N ASP A 66 0.83 21.34 8.93
CA ASP A 66 -0.27 22.25 8.68
C ASP A 66 0.19 23.68 8.45
N LYS A 67 -0.27 24.27 7.34
CA LYS A 67 0.06 25.64 6.92
C LYS A 67 1.56 25.90 6.74
N GLN A 68 2.37 24.85 6.62
CA GLN A 68 3.79 24.95 6.31
C GLN A 68 4.05 24.61 4.84
N PRO A 69 5.08 25.21 4.22
CA PRO A 69 5.55 24.73 2.92
C PRO A 69 6.02 23.27 3.03
N ARG A 70 6.17 22.58 1.89
CA ARG A 70 6.71 21.21 1.88
C ARG A 70 8.15 21.22 2.40
N ALA A 71 8.44 20.33 3.35
CA ALA A 71 9.80 20.00 3.75
C ALA A 71 10.25 18.68 3.12
N GLU A 72 11.55 18.55 2.90
CA GLU A 72 12.18 17.32 2.44
C GLU A 72 13.47 17.08 3.21
N ILE A 73 13.78 15.82 3.51
CA ILE A 73 15.10 15.43 4.02
C ILE A 73 15.75 14.52 2.99
N THR A 74 16.91 14.94 2.51
CA THR A 74 17.68 14.22 1.50
C THR A 74 18.37 12.97 2.09
N PRO A 75 18.80 12.00 1.25
CA PRO A 75 19.57 10.84 1.72
C PRO A 75 20.86 11.21 2.46
N ASP A 76 21.49 12.32 2.10
CA ASP A 76 22.72 12.82 2.71
C ASP A 76 22.47 13.70 3.94
N GLY A 77 21.23 13.86 4.40
CA GLY A 77 20.94 14.54 5.68
C GLY A 77 20.76 16.05 5.59
N ARG A 78 20.37 16.57 4.42
CA ARG A 78 20.06 18.00 4.25
C ARG A 78 18.57 18.22 4.39
N LEU A 79 18.19 19.30 5.07
CA LEU A 79 16.80 19.74 5.18
C LEU A 79 16.51 20.77 4.10
N LEU A 80 15.50 20.51 3.28
CA LEU A 80 14.98 21.44 2.28
C LEU A 80 13.59 21.90 2.71
N ILE A 81 13.33 23.19 2.71
CA ILE A 81 12.00 23.77 2.95
C ILE A 81 11.62 24.61 1.74
N ALA A 82 10.48 24.30 1.12
CA ALA A 82 10.10 24.88 -0.17
C ALA A 82 11.21 24.76 -1.24
N GLY A 83 11.95 23.64 -1.22
CA GLY A 83 13.09 23.39 -2.12
C GLY A 83 14.37 24.16 -1.78
N LYS A 84 14.40 24.95 -0.70
CA LYS A 84 15.59 25.69 -0.26
C LYS A 84 16.26 24.99 0.90
N GLU A 85 17.57 24.81 0.81
CA GLU A 85 18.35 24.18 1.89
C GLU A 85 18.40 25.07 3.14
N VAL A 86 18.15 24.45 4.29
CA VAL A 86 18.31 25.06 5.61
C VAL A 86 19.73 24.76 6.08
N ALA A 87 20.44 25.80 6.54
CA ALA A 87 21.77 25.63 7.10
C ALA A 87 21.76 24.68 8.31
N ALA A 88 22.58 23.63 8.22
CA ALA A 88 22.76 22.65 9.28
C ALA A 88 24.25 22.32 9.43
N ASN A 89 24.72 22.18 10.67
CA ASN A 89 26.07 21.69 10.97
C ASN A 89 26.13 20.15 10.90
N ASP A 90 27.31 19.57 11.09
CA ASP A 90 27.50 18.11 11.00
C ASP A 90 26.67 17.31 12.01
N VAL A 91 26.48 17.84 13.22
CA VAL A 91 25.66 17.19 14.25
C VAL A 91 24.20 17.15 13.81
N GLN A 92 23.66 18.30 13.38
CA GLN A 92 22.28 18.42 12.89
C GLN A 92 22.05 17.56 11.64
N ARG A 93 23.03 17.49 10.72
CA ARG A 93 22.95 16.61 9.53
C ARG A 93 22.83 15.13 9.90
N ARG A 94 23.58 14.66 10.91
CA ARG A 94 23.45 13.28 11.40
C ARG A 94 22.08 13.02 12.02
N HIS A 95 21.56 13.94 12.81
CA HIS A 95 20.20 13.79 13.38
C HIS A 95 19.12 13.80 12.29
N LEU A 96 19.29 14.58 11.22
CA LEU A 96 18.39 14.55 10.06
C LEU A 96 18.42 13.18 9.36
N GLN A 97 19.61 12.58 9.21
CA GLN A 97 19.76 11.22 8.66
C GLN A 97 19.12 10.17 9.57
N GLU A 98 19.27 10.29 10.89
CA GLU A 98 18.68 9.37 11.86
C GLU A 98 17.15 9.39 11.81
N TYR A 99 16.55 10.58 11.91
CA TYR A 99 15.10 10.73 11.77
C TYR A 99 14.60 10.23 10.42
N ARG A 100 15.32 10.54 9.33
CA ARG A 100 15.03 9.98 8.00
C ARG A 100 15.05 8.45 8.03
N GLY A 101 16.04 7.84 8.67
CA GLY A 101 16.15 6.39 8.81
C GLY A 101 14.92 5.77 9.47
N HIS A 102 14.41 6.40 10.53
CA HIS A 102 13.16 5.97 11.16
C HIS A 102 11.96 6.05 10.23
N VAL A 103 11.78 7.19 9.52
CA VAL A 103 10.69 7.38 8.55
C VAL A 103 10.74 6.33 7.43
N VAL A 104 11.94 6.08 6.87
CA VAL A 104 12.16 5.07 5.83
C VAL A 104 11.81 3.68 6.35
N ALA A 105 12.23 3.34 7.56
CA ALA A 105 11.99 2.02 8.12
C ALA A 105 10.50 1.76 8.38
N VAL A 106 9.75 2.77 8.83
CA VAL A 106 8.28 2.72 8.95
C VAL A 106 7.63 2.57 7.57
N ALA A 107 8.06 3.35 6.58
CA ALA A 107 7.52 3.27 5.23
C ALA A 107 7.75 1.89 4.59
N MET A 108 8.95 1.32 4.73
CA MET A 108 9.27 -0.03 4.23
C MET A 108 8.43 -1.10 4.91
N ALA A 109 8.25 -1.02 6.23
CA ALA A 109 7.39 -1.95 6.94
C ALA A 109 5.91 -1.82 6.51
N GLY A 110 5.43 -0.60 6.27
CA GLY A 110 4.11 -0.33 5.74
C GLY A 110 3.89 -0.91 4.33
N MET A 111 4.91 -0.85 3.47
CA MET A 111 4.87 -1.50 2.15
C MET A 111 4.73 -3.01 2.25
N ASP A 112 5.48 -3.65 3.15
CA ASP A 112 5.43 -5.10 3.34
C ASP A 112 4.05 -5.56 3.81
N VAL A 113 3.46 -4.84 4.77
CA VAL A 113 2.09 -5.05 5.24
C VAL A 113 1.09 -4.82 4.11
N GLY A 114 1.23 -3.74 3.34
CA GLY A 114 0.36 -3.42 2.21
C GLY A 114 0.39 -4.50 1.12
N LEU A 115 1.58 -5.04 0.80
CA LEU A 115 1.72 -6.15 -0.15
C LEU A 115 1.07 -7.42 0.38
N ALA A 116 1.23 -7.74 1.66
CA ALA A 116 0.58 -8.89 2.28
C ALA A 116 -0.95 -8.74 2.26
N GLY A 117 -1.47 -7.56 2.61
CA GLY A 117 -2.89 -7.23 2.55
C GLY A 117 -3.48 -7.34 1.14
N ALA A 118 -2.78 -6.82 0.13
CA ALA A 118 -3.20 -6.93 -1.26
C ALA A 118 -3.26 -8.39 -1.73
N LYS A 119 -2.27 -9.22 -1.36
CA LYS A 119 -2.27 -10.66 -1.66
C LYS A 119 -3.43 -11.37 -0.97
N LEU A 120 -3.71 -11.04 0.29
CA LEU A 120 -4.86 -11.58 1.00
C LEU A 120 -6.18 -11.22 0.29
N GLY A 121 -6.36 -9.95 -0.10
CA GLY A 121 -7.56 -9.50 -0.81
C GLY A 121 -7.76 -10.20 -2.15
N ALA A 122 -6.69 -10.37 -2.94
CA ALA A 122 -6.73 -11.10 -4.20
C ALA A 122 -7.09 -12.58 -4.01
N ASN A 123 -6.50 -13.23 -3.00
CA ASN A 123 -6.82 -14.61 -2.64
C ASN A 123 -8.27 -14.75 -2.17
N ALA A 124 -8.74 -13.82 -1.32
CA ALA A 124 -10.12 -13.81 -0.82
C ALA A 124 -11.13 -13.68 -1.97
N ALA A 125 -10.89 -12.79 -2.94
CA ALA A 125 -11.74 -12.65 -4.12
C ALA A 125 -11.75 -13.94 -4.97
N GLY A 126 -10.59 -14.56 -5.17
CA GLY A 126 -10.48 -15.82 -5.89
C GLY A 126 -11.18 -16.99 -5.16
N GLU A 127 -11.07 -17.05 -3.84
CA GLU A 127 -11.74 -18.06 -3.02
C GLU A 127 -13.25 -17.83 -2.93
N ALA A 128 -13.73 -16.58 -2.90
CA ALA A 128 -15.17 -16.27 -2.94
C ALA A 128 -15.82 -16.76 -4.25
N LEU A 129 -15.16 -16.52 -5.39
CA LEU A 129 -15.62 -17.05 -6.69
C LEU A 129 -15.66 -18.58 -6.66
N LYS A 130 -14.62 -19.25 -6.13
CA LYS A 130 -14.62 -20.71 -5.99
C LYS A 130 -15.70 -21.21 -5.02
N GLY A 131 -15.97 -20.48 -3.94
CA GLY A 131 -16.97 -20.79 -2.93
C GLY A 131 -18.39 -20.83 -3.52
N ILE A 132 -18.71 -19.90 -4.44
CA ILE A 132 -19.98 -19.91 -5.18
C ILE A 132 -20.16 -21.21 -5.98
N PHE A 133 -19.09 -21.73 -6.58
CA PHE A 133 -19.14 -22.97 -7.37
C PHE A 133 -19.04 -24.25 -6.54
N SER A 134 -18.40 -24.21 -5.37
CA SER A 134 -18.08 -25.40 -4.56
C SER A 134 -18.95 -25.57 -3.30
N GLY A 135 -19.61 -24.50 -2.82
CA GLY A 135 -20.42 -24.50 -1.60
C GLY A 135 -19.64 -24.45 -0.27
N ASP A 136 -18.30 -24.39 -0.28
CA ASP A 136 -17.45 -24.34 0.93
C ASP A 136 -17.07 -22.89 1.30
N SER A 137 -18.03 -22.10 1.79
CA SER A 137 -17.77 -20.72 2.21
C SER A 137 -17.14 -20.61 3.60
N GLU A 138 -17.51 -21.47 4.55
CA GLU A 138 -16.99 -21.40 5.94
C GLU A 138 -15.50 -21.72 6.03
N GLY A 139 -15.00 -22.69 5.26
CA GLY A 139 -13.58 -23.03 5.23
C GLY A 139 -12.73 -21.89 4.68
N VAL A 140 -13.24 -21.19 3.66
CA VAL A 140 -12.63 -20.00 3.03
C VAL A 140 -12.51 -18.87 4.05
N GLU A 141 -13.60 -18.55 4.74
CA GLU A 141 -13.63 -17.47 5.73
C GLU A 141 -12.61 -17.70 6.86
N LYS A 142 -12.54 -18.92 7.42
CA LYS A 142 -11.58 -19.25 8.47
C LYS A 142 -10.13 -19.04 8.04
N ARG A 143 -9.78 -19.41 6.81
CA ARG A 143 -8.42 -19.23 6.27
C ARG A 143 -8.07 -17.76 6.06
N ILE A 144 -9.01 -16.99 5.50
CA ILE A 144 -8.83 -15.55 5.29
C ILE A 144 -8.63 -14.83 6.62
N ASN A 145 -9.47 -15.12 7.62
CA ASN A 145 -9.35 -14.51 8.95
C ASN A 145 -8.03 -14.86 9.64
N ALA A 146 -7.56 -16.10 9.53
CA ALA A 146 -6.28 -16.51 10.08
C ALA A 146 -5.10 -15.78 9.42
N GLU A 147 -5.14 -15.53 8.12
CA GLU A 147 -4.10 -14.78 7.42
C GLU A 147 -4.20 -13.28 7.71
N ALA A 148 -5.41 -12.73 7.81
CA ALA A 148 -5.65 -11.35 8.23
C ALA A 148 -5.04 -11.07 9.61
N ALA A 149 -5.25 -11.96 10.58
CA ALA A 149 -4.69 -11.84 11.93
C ALA A 149 -3.15 -11.81 11.93
N LYS A 150 -2.48 -12.55 11.03
CA LYS A 150 -1.02 -12.48 10.89
C LYS A 150 -0.56 -11.14 10.33
N ILE A 151 -1.26 -10.61 9.33
CA ILE A 151 -0.95 -9.32 8.72
C ILE A 151 -1.18 -8.20 9.74
N GLU A 152 -2.26 -8.28 10.52
CA GLU A 152 -2.52 -7.35 11.62
C GLU A 152 -1.40 -7.39 12.66
N ALA A 153 -0.95 -8.58 13.08
CA ALA A 153 0.18 -8.72 13.99
C ALA A 153 1.48 -8.13 13.39
N GLN A 154 1.72 -8.29 12.09
CA GLN A 154 2.84 -7.66 11.40
C GLN A 154 2.72 -6.13 11.37
N ALA A 155 1.52 -5.60 11.14
CA ALA A 155 1.23 -4.17 11.16
C ALA A 155 1.47 -3.58 12.55
N LYS A 156 1.03 -4.27 13.61
CA LYS A 156 1.25 -3.84 15.01
C LYS A 156 2.73 -3.72 15.37
N ARG A 157 3.64 -4.50 14.75
CA ARG A 157 5.10 -4.33 14.93
C ARG A 157 5.68 -3.03 14.35
N ILE A 158 4.93 -2.31 13.52
CA ILE A 158 5.34 -0.97 13.08
C ILE A 158 5.36 -0.01 14.28
N CYS A 159 4.44 -0.20 15.23
CA CYS A 159 4.33 0.61 16.45
C CYS A 159 5.60 0.57 17.30
N ASP A 160 6.31 -0.57 17.34
CA ASP A 160 7.58 -0.72 18.06
C ASP A 160 8.67 0.25 17.58
N ARG A 161 8.52 0.83 16.38
CA ARG A 161 9.47 1.79 15.80
C ARG A 161 9.17 3.24 16.18
N LEU A 162 7.94 3.53 16.59
CA LEU A 162 7.47 4.88 16.83
C LEU A 162 8.15 5.60 18.00
N PRO A 163 8.48 4.96 19.15
CA PRO A 163 9.15 5.65 20.25
C PRO A 163 10.51 6.25 19.84
N ALA A 164 11.32 5.50 19.09
CA ALA A 164 12.62 5.98 18.62
C ALA A 164 12.46 7.08 17.56
N MET A 165 11.47 6.94 16.68
CA MET A 165 11.13 7.98 15.71
C MET A 165 10.71 9.29 16.40
N LEU A 166 9.87 9.22 17.43
CA LEU A 166 9.46 10.37 18.23
C LEU A 166 10.66 11.04 18.92
N ALA A 167 11.51 10.25 19.57
CA ALA A 167 12.70 10.78 20.23
C ALA A 167 13.64 11.52 19.26
N SER A 168 13.90 10.93 18.08
CA SER A 168 14.72 11.57 17.05
C SER A 168 14.07 12.85 16.49
N GLN A 169 12.74 12.87 16.35
CA GLN A 169 11.99 14.06 15.94
C GLN A 169 12.10 15.19 16.96
N GLN A 170 11.96 14.89 18.25
CA GLN A 170 12.05 15.87 19.34
C GLN A 170 13.46 16.46 19.46
N ALA A 171 14.49 15.62 19.32
CA ALA A 171 15.88 16.07 19.27
C ALA A 171 16.12 17.07 18.13
N LEU A 172 15.63 16.75 16.93
CA LEU A 172 15.69 17.67 15.78
C LEU A 172 14.93 18.98 16.01
N ALA A 173 13.73 18.90 16.58
CA ALA A 173 12.92 20.09 16.87
C ALA A 173 13.59 21.04 17.88
N HIS A 174 14.39 20.48 18.81
CA HIS A 174 15.17 21.24 19.77
C HIS A 174 16.40 21.90 19.12
N GLU A 175 17.11 21.18 18.26
CA GLU A 175 18.38 21.64 17.70
C GLU A 175 18.27 22.46 16.41
N LEU A 176 17.18 22.30 15.66
CA LEU A 176 16.97 22.94 14.37
C LEU A 176 15.61 23.66 14.36
N PRO A 177 15.57 24.96 14.73
CA PRO A 177 14.31 25.71 14.86
C PRO A 177 13.42 25.69 13.61
N ALA A 178 14.02 25.64 12.42
CA ALA A 178 13.30 25.54 11.15
C ALA A 178 12.54 24.22 10.97
N PHE A 179 12.95 23.15 11.65
CA PHE A 179 12.29 21.84 11.63
C PHE A 179 11.13 21.75 12.63
N LYS A 180 11.13 22.58 13.68
CA LYS A 180 10.13 22.55 14.75
C LYS A 180 8.66 22.51 14.27
N PRO A 181 8.24 23.27 13.23
CA PRO A 181 6.86 23.19 12.73
C PRO A 181 6.48 21.85 12.11
N TYR A 182 7.47 21.02 11.74
CA TYR A 182 7.29 19.71 11.13
C TYR A 182 7.38 18.55 12.13
N ALA A 183 7.73 18.84 13.38
CA ALA A 183 7.75 17.88 14.46
C ALA A 183 6.35 17.74 15.06
N THR A 184 5.45 17.11 14.30
CA THR A 184 4.02 17.00 14.64
C THR A 184 3.67 15.73 15.41
N MET A 185 4.61 14.79 15.54
CA MET A 185 4.37 13.55 16.25
C MET A 185 4.49 13.80 17.75
N ASP A 186 3.60 13.21 18.53
CA ASP A 186 3.63 13.30 19.98
C ASP A 186 3.49 11.92 20.65
N GLN A 187 3.43 11.92 21.98
CA GLN A 187 3.36 10.68 22.75
C GLN A 187 2.04 9.92 22.50
N SER A 188 0.95 10.62 22.17
CA SER A 188 -0.33 9.97 21.87
C SER A 188 -0.24 9.13 20.59
N ASP A 189 0.53 9.54 19.58
CA ASP A 189 0.74 8.73 18.38
C ASP A 189 1.43 7.39 18.69
N VAL A 190 2.36 7.39 19.65
CA VAL A 190 3.02 6.17 20.13
C VAL A 190 2.04 5.31 20.92
N ASP A 191 1.33 5.94 21.85
CA ASP A 191 0.44 5.25 22.78
C ASP A 191 -0.78 4.67 22.06
N ASP A 192 -1.30 5.36 21.03
CA ASP A 192 -2.48 4.96 20.27
C ASP A 192 -2.17 4.02 19.10
N CYS A 193 -0.90 3.87 18.73
CA CYS A 193 -0.53 2.97 17.65
C CYS A 193 -0.90 1.52 17.98
N GLY A 194 -1.60 0.88 17.03
CA GLY A 194 -2.00 -0.52 17.15
C GLY A 194 -3.14 -0.76 18.13
N LYS A 195 -3.76 0.29 18.69
CA LYS A 195 -5.06 0.17 19.34
C LYS A 195 -6.14 -0.09 18.29
N ASP A 196 -7.11 -0.93 18.65
CA ASP A 196 -8.25 -1.27 17.80
C ASP A 196 -9.26 -0.11 17.78
N ASN A 197 -8.86 1.02 17.22
CA ASN A 197 -9.76 2.12 16.91
C ASN A 197 -10.48 1.70 15.63
N SER A 198 -11.60 1.00 15.78
CA SER A 198 -12.42 0.47 14.70
C SER A 198 -12.41 1.41 13.49
N VAL A 199 -11.75 1.00 12.41
CA VAL A 199 -11.98 1.58 11.09
C VAL A 199 -13.40 1.17 10.73
N THR A 200 -14.38 1.94 11.18
CA THR A 200 -15.73 1.89 10.67
C THR A 200 -15.65 2.34 9.22
N PHE A 201 -15.59 1.37 8.31
CA PHE A 201 -16.06 1.57 6.95
C PHE A 201 -17.57 1.81 7.04
N SER A 202 -17.96 3.06 7.27
CA SER A 202 -19.34 3.47 7.11
C SER A 202 -19.70 3.33 5.63
N ASN A 203 -20.64 2.42 5.35
CA ASN A 203 -21.35 2.33 4.07
C ASN A 203 -22.16 3.61 3.80
#